data_AF-A0A5M8P361-F1
#
_entry.id   AF-A0A5M8P361-F1
#
_cell.length_a   1.000
_cell.length_b   1.000
_cell.length_c   1.000
_cell.angle_alpha   90.00
_cell.angle_beta   90.00
_cell.angle_gamma   90.00
#
_symmetry.space_group_name_H-M   'P 1'
#
loop_
_entity.id
_entity.type
_entity.pdbx_description
1 polymer ?
#
loop_
_entity_poly.entity_id
_entity_poly.type
_entity_poly.pdbx_seq_one_letter_code
_entity_poly.pdbx_strand_id
1 'polypeptide(L)'
;MRKSKFKEPKIVLVFNGARVLIAIVRSLHSAALFSGGNLQAISFVCTGKYISTGGYYFRHVHPEIEVEVGDLDTLKLETYDEMCGTERRYHSIREMARRRNVQEKKIN
;
A
#
# COMPACT_ATOMS: atom_id res chain seq x y z
N MET A 1 3.81 -21.40 -25.16
CA MET A 1 3.59 -21.03 -23.74
C MET A 1 2.10 -20.87 -23.48
N ARG A 2 1.53 -21.65 -22.56
CA ARG A 2 0.11 -21.56 -22.19
C ARG A 2 -0.07 -20.25 -21.42
N LYS A 3 -0.85 -19.30 -21.96
CA LYS A 3 -1.25 -18.10 -21.19
C LYS A 3 -2.08 -18.59 -20.00
N SER A 4 -1.46 -18.60 -18.82
CA SER A 4 -2.14 -18.83 -17.55
C SER A 4 -3.32 -17.85 -17.45
N LYS A 5 -4.48 -18.33 -16.97
CA LYS A 5 -5.62 -17.44 -16.65
C LYS A 5 -5.33 -16.53 -15.45
N PHE A 6 -4.25 -16.80 -14.71
CA PHE A 6 -3.83 -16.03 -13.55
C PHE A 6 -2.95 -14.86 -13.99
N LYS A 7 -3.35 -13.64 -13.59
CA LYS A 7 -2.48 -12.46 -13.71
C LYS A 7 -1.26 -12.64 -12.82
N GLU A 8 -0.11 -12.19 -13.31
CA GLU A 8 1.11 -12.19 -12.51
C GLU A 8 0.93 -11.37 -11.22
N PRO A 9 1.53 -11.81 -10.10
CA PRO A 9 1.50 -11.05 -8.86
C PRO A 9 2.12 -9.67 -9.07
N LYS A 10 1.38 -8.61 -8.70
CA LYS A 10 1.90 -7.24 -8.69
C LYS A 10 2.54 -6.93 -7.35
N ILE A 11 3.74 -6.37 -7.38
CA ILE A 11 4.41 -5.84 -6.19
C ILE A 11 3.56 -4.72 -5.59
N VAL A 12 3.48 -4.70 -4.26
CA VAL A 12 2.71 -3.75 -3.47
C VAL A 12 3.68 -2.98 -2.57
N LEU A 13 3.64 -1.66 -2.66
CA LEU A 13 4.30 -0.73 -1.76
C LEU A 13 3.36 -0.43 -0.60
N VAL A 14 3.89 -0.45 0.63
CA VAL A 14 3.13 -0.18 1.86
C VAL A 14 3.70 1.05 2.52
N PHE A 15 2.86 2.06 2.72
CA PHE A 15 3.22 3.29 3.41
C PHE A 15 2.50 3.39 4.75
N ASN A 16 3.19 3.90 5.76
CA ASN A 16 2.63 4.08 7.09
C ASN A 16 1.69 5.30 7.19
N GLY A 17 1.12 5.53 8.38
CA GLY A 17 0.26 6.68 8.65
C GLY A 17 0.96 8.05 8.49
N ALA A 18 2.29 8.09 8.53
CA ALA A 18 3.11 9.27 8.25
C ALA A 18 3.43 9.44 6.75
N ARG A 19 2.89 8.56 5.88
CA ARG A 19 3.01 8.59 4.42
C ARG A 19 4.44 8.30 3.93
N VAL A 20 5.14 7.43 4.65
CA VAL A 20 6.50 6.99 4.32
C VAL A 20 6.49 5.50 3.98
N LEU A 21 7.26 5.10 2.96
CA LEU A 21 7.40 3.71 2.56
C LEU A 21 8.04 2.87 3.68
N ILE A 22 7.38 1.80 4.09
CA ILE A 22 7.86 0.89 5.15
C ILE A 22 8.02 -0.55 4.70
N ALA A 23 7.44 -0.95 3.57
CA ALA A 23 7.61 -2.30 3.03
C ALA A 23 7.36 -2.35 1.52
N ILE A 24 8.13 -3.23 0.87
CA ILE A 24 7.95 -3.64 -0.52
C ILE A 24 7.57 -5.12 -0.49
N VAL A 25 6.40 -5.45 -1.02
CA VAL A 25 5.80 -6.77 -0.81
C VAL A 25 5.43 -7.38 -2.16
N ARG A 26 5.85 -8.63 -2.39
CA ARG A 26 5.69 -9.31 -3.69
C ARG A 26 4.27 -9.43 -4.24
N SER A 27 3.23 -9.27 -3.40
CA SER A 27 1.83 -9.44 -3.82
C SER A 27 0.83 -8.84 -2.83
N LEU A 28 -0.40 -8.60 -3.30
CA LEU A 28 -1.55 -8.25 -2.46
C LEU A 28 -1.84 -9.30 -1.37
N HIS A 29 -1.70 -10.59 -1.69
CA HIS A 29 -1.93 -11.67 -0.72
C HIS A 29 -0.91 -11.63 0.41
N SER A 30 0.38 -11.49 0.07
CA SER A 30 1.43 -11.31 1.06
C SER A 30 1.19 -10.06 1.89
N ALA A 31 0.74 -8.96 1.26
CA ALA A 31 0.40 -7.72 1.95
C ALA A 31 -0.73 -7.90 2.96
N ALA A 32 -1.81 -8.60 2.58
CA ALA A 32 -2.92 -8.91 3.45
C ALA A 32 -2.48 -9.77 4.65
N LEU A 33 -1.66 -10.79 4.38
CA LEU A 33 -1.19 -11.72 5.40
C LEU A 33 -0.39 -11.01 6.51
N PHE A 34 0.62 -10.22 6.16
CA PHE A 34 1.48 -9.60 7.19
C PHE A 34 0.81 -8.39 7.86
N SER A 35 -0.06 -7.66 7.16
CA SER A 35 -0.75 -6.50 7.74
C SER A 35 -1.99 -6.86 8.57
N GLY A 36 -2.43 -8.13 8.54
CA GLY A 36 -3.72 -8.55 9.10
C GLY A 36 -4.91 -7.90 8.39
N GLY A 37 -4.72 -7.42 7.16
CA GLY A 37 -5.68 -6.64 6.41
C GLY A 37 -6.57 -7.48 5.49
N ASN A 38 -7.74 -6.97 5.15
CA ASN A 38 -8.62 -7.59 4.16
C ASN A 38 -8.08 -7.37 2.73
N LEU A 39 -7.93 -8.45 1.97
CA LEU A 39 -7.38 -8.44 0.60
C LEU A 39 -8.13 -7.49 -0.34
N GLN A 40 -9.47 -7.52 -0.31
CA GLN A 40 -10.30 -6.68 -1.17
C GLN A 40 -10.15 -5.19 -0.83
N ALA A 41 -10.11 -4.86 0.47
CA ALA A 41 -9.89 -3.50 0.92
C ALA A 41 -8.50 -2.97 0.50
N ILE A 42 -7.45 -3.80 0.61
CA ILE A 42 -6.10 -3.42 0.15
C ILE A 42 -6.12 -3.19 -1.37
N SER A 43 -6.75 -4.08 -2.14
CA SER A 43 -6.92 -3.91 -3.59
C SER A 43 -7.62 -2.58 -3.94
N PHE A 44 -8.68 -2.21 -3.19
CA PHE A 44 -9.37 -0.94 -3.37
C PHE A 44 -8.53 0.28 -2.98
N VAL A 45 -7.59 0.16 -2.05
CA VAL A 45 -6.62 1.23 -1.78
C VAL A 45 -5.62 1.36 -2.94
N CYS A 46 -5.11 0.25 -3.46
CA CYS A 46 -4.19 0.27 -4.61
C CYS A 46 -4.80 0.92 -5.86
N THR A 47 -6.10 0.75 -6.08
CA THR A 47 -6.81 1.36 -7.23
C THR A 47 -7.32 2.78 -6.95
N GLY A 48 -7.18 3.28 -5.72
CA GLY A 48 -7.66 4.60 -5.30
C GLY A 48 -9.16 4.69 -5.01
N LYS A 49 -9.88 3.56 -5.01
CA LYS A 49 -11.28 3.51 -4.56
C LYS A 49 -11.40 3.84 -3.06
N TYR A 50 -10.46 3.37 -2.27
CA TYR A 50 -10.30 3.73 -0.86
C TYR A 50 -9.02 4.55 -0.66
N ILE A 51 -9.03 5.41 0.35
CA ILE A 51 -7.87 6.21 0.72
C ILE A 51 -6.83 5.35 1.46
N SER A 52 -7.27 4.60 2.48
CA SER A 52 -6.41 3.77 3.34
C SER A 52 -7.16 2.56 3.88
N THR A 53 -6.42 1.58 4.41
CA THR A 53 -6.99 0.47 5.20
C THR A 53 -5.99 -0.02 6.24
N GLY A 54 -6.47 -0.50 7.40
CA GLY A 54 -5.61 -1.06 8.45
C GLY A 54 -4.57 -0.10 9.06
N GLY A 55 -4.72 1.22 8.84
CA GLY A 55 -3.72 2.22 9.22
C GLY A 55 -2.56 2.37 8.22
N TYR A 56 -2.69 1.83 7.01
CA TYR A 56 -1.70 1.91 5.94
C TYR A 56 -2.28 2.45 4.63
N TYR A 57 -1.39 2.96 3.79
CA TYR A 57 -1.64 3.19 2.38
C TYR A 57 -0.95 2.10 1.56
N PHE A 58 -1.54 1.77 0.41
CA PHE A 58 -1.04 0.73 -0.48
C PHE A 58 -1.00 1.25 -1.91
N ARG A 59 0.07 0.93 -2.64
CA ARG A 59 0.20 1.19 -4.07
C ARG A 59 0.72 -0.03 -4.79
N HIS A 60 0.27 -0.26 -6.01
CA HIS A 60 1.00 -1.15 -6.91
C HIS A 60 2.24 -0.41 -7.43
N VAL A 61 3.34 -1.14 -7.59
CA VAL A 61 4.51 -0.60 -8.30
C VAL A 61 4.10 -0.24 -9.73
N HIS A 62 4.44 0.98 -10.16
CA HIS A 62 4.20 1.46 -11.51
C HIS A 62 5.21 0.81 -12.47
N PRO A 63 4.83 0.36 -13.67
CA PRO A 63 5.74 -0.35 -14.59
C PRO A 63 6.99 0.42 -14.99
N GLU A 64 6.95 1.75 -14.92
CA GLU A 64 8.02 2.65 -15.34
C GLU A 64 8.80 3.26 -14.15
N ILE A 65 8.47 2.87 -12.92
CA ILE A 65 9.15 3.37 -11.72
C ILE A 65 9.87 2.21 -11.06
N GLU A 66 11.18 2.38 -10.89
CA GLU A 66 12.00 1.49 -10.08
C GLU A 66 11.90 1.92 -8.61
N VAL A 67 11.68 0.95 -7.72
CA VAL A 67 11.65 1.17 -6.27
C VAL A 67 12.53 0.11 -5.64
N GLU A 68 13.51 0.57 -4.88
CA GLU A 68 14.55 -0.25 -4.27
C GLU A 68 14.40 -0.31 -2.75
N VAL A 69 15.16 -1.21 -2.12
CA VAL A 69 15.17 -1.34 -0.65
C VAL A 69 15.71 -0.07 0.03
N GLY A 70 16.58 0.69 -0.65
CA GLY A 70 17.09 1.98 -0.15
C GLY A 70 16.03 3.08 -0.04
N ASP A 71 14.88 2.91 -0.70
CA ASP A 71 13.74 3.84 -0.64
C ASP A 71 12.90 3.67 0.63
N LEU A 72 13.14 2.61 1.40
CA LEU A 72 12.51 2.42 2.70
C LEU A 72 12.87 3.59 3.63
N ASP A 73 11.86 4.12 4.30
CA ASP A 73 11.93 5.29 5.19
C ASP A 73 12.23 6.64 4.52
N THR A 74 12.57 6.65 3.22
CA THR A 74 12.92 7.89 2.48
C THR A 74 11.82 8.29 1.49
N LEU A 75 11.24 7.34 0.76
CA LEU A 75 10.20 7.61 -0.23
C LEU A 75 8.87 8.01 0.41
N LYS A 76 8.39 9.21 0.06
CA LYS A 76 7.07 9.72 0.46
C LYS A 76 5.97 9.22 -0.49
N LEU A 77 4.79 8.97 0.06
CA LEU A 77 3.62 8.53 -0.70
C LEU A 77 3.24 9.54 -1.78
N GLU A 78 3.27 10.83 -1.45
CA GLU A 78 2.92 11.92 -2.36
C GLU A 78 3.90 11.98 -3.52
N THR A 79 5.20 11.91 -3.24
CA THR A 79 6.25 11.88 -4.28
C THR A 79 6.06 10.68 -5.21
N TYR A 80 5.75 9.50 -4.66
CA TYR A 80 5.47 8.33 -5.49
C TYR A 80 4.21 8.51 -6.35
N ASP A 81 3.12 9.05 -5.77
CA ASP A 81 1.87 9.32 -6.49
C ASP A 81 2.07 10.37 -7.59
N GLU A 82 2.92 11.39 -7.36
CA GLU A 82 3.35 12.40 -8.33
C GLU A 82 4.18 11.79 -9.46
N MET A 83 5.16 10.92 -9.16
CA MET A 83 5.94 10.19 -10.17
C MET A 83 5.04 9.29 -11.03
N CYS A 84 3.96 8.76 -10.48
CA CYS A 84 2.94 8.01 -11.23
C CYS A 84 1.99 8.91 -12.05
N GLY A 85 2.06 10.23 -11.91
CA GLY A 85 1.11 11.16 -12.52
C GLY A 85 -0.32 11.02 -11.96
N THR A 86 -0.47 10.60 -10.70
CA THR A 86 -1.78 10.35 -10.08
C THR A 86 -2.08 11.32 -8.95
N GLU A 87 -3.29 11.88 -8.95
CA GLU A 87 -3.80 12.64 -7.81
C GLU A 87 -4.57 11.74 -6.85
N ARG A 88 -4.22 11.82 -5.56
CA ARG A 88 -4.82 11.03 -4.49
C ARG A 88 -5.16 11.92 -3.28
N ARG A 89 -6.19 11.51 -2.54
CA ARG A 89 -6.52 12.11 -1.24
C ARG A 89 -5.81 11.34 -0.14
N TYR A 90 -5.46 12.04 0.93
CA TYR A 90 -4.79 11.47 2.10
C TYR A 90 -5.54 11.82 3.39
N HIS A 91 -5.41 10.98 4.40
CA HIS A 91 -5.90 11.29 5.74
C HIS A 91 -4.87 12.11 6.52
N SER A 92 -5.34 12.82 7.54
CA SER A 92 -4.44 13.40 8.55
C SER A 92 -3.70 12.31 9.32
N ILE A 93 -2.50 12.63 9.83
CA ILE A 93 -1.69 11.72 10.67
C ILE A 93 -2.50 11.23 11.89
N ARG A 94 -3.26 12.13 12.52
CA ARG A 94 -4.11 11.79 13.68
C ARG A 94 -5.19 10.77 13.33
N GLU A 95 -5.83 10.92 12.17
CA GLU A 95 -6.82 9.96 11.71
C GLU A 95 -6.18 8.59 11.42
N MET A 96 -5.00 8.58 10.81
CA MET A 96 -4.26 7.34 10.55
C MET A 96 -3.84 6.62 11.84
N ALA A 97 -3.35 7.34 12.84
CA ALA A 97 -3.03 6.79 14.15
C ALA A 97 -4.26 6.14 14.81
N ARG A 98 -5.42 6.82 14.76
CA ARG A 98 -6.68 6.26 15.26
C ARG A 98 -7.06 4.97 14.53
N ARG A 99 -6.97 4.95 13.20
CA ARG A 99 -7.28 3.77 12.37
C ARG A 99 -6.35 2.61 12.68
N ARG A 100 -5.05 2.89 12.91
CA ARG A 100 -4.05 1.89 13.28
C ARG A 100 -4.38 1.24 14.63
N ASN A 101 -4.67 2.04 15.64
CA ASN A 101 -5.06 1.54 16.96
C ASN A 101 -6.31 0.65 16.93
N VAL A 102 -7.30 1.01 16.09
CA VAL A 102 -8.51 0.19 15.89
C VAL A 102 -8.17 -1.16 15.25
N GLN A 103 -7.20 -1.20 14.34
CA GLN A 103 -6.77 -2.44 13.69
C GLN A 103 -5.98 -3.33 14.66
N GLU A 104 -5.06 -2.76 15.45
CA GLU A 104 -4.24 -3.51 16.40
C GLU A 104 -5.09 -4.18 17.49
N LYS A 105 -6.15 -3.51 17.97
CA LYS A 105 -7.14 -4.08 18.89
C LYS A 105 -7.99 -5.22 18.32
N LYS A 106 -7.96 -5.46 17.01
CA LYS A 106 -8.67 -6.60 16.38
C LYS A 106 -7.77 -7.81 16.21
N ILE A 107 -6.46 -7.59 16.17
CA ILE A 107 -5.46 -8.64 15.96
C ILE A 107 -5.01 -9.23 17.30
N ASN A 108 -4.96 -8.39 18.33
CA ASN A 108 -4.76 -8.78 19.73
C ASN A 108 -6.09 -9.11 20.41
#